data_AF-A0AAJ2NEZ9-F1
#
_entry.id   AF-A0AAJ2NEZ9-F1
#
_cell.length_a   1.000
_cell.length_b   1.000
_cell.length_c   1.000
_cell.angle_alpha   90.00
_cell.angle_beta   90.00
_cell.angle_gamma   90.00
#
_symmetry.space_group_name_H-M   'P 1'
#
loop_
_entity.id
_entity.type
_entity.pdbx_description
1 polymer ?
#
loop_
_entity_poly.entity_id
_entity_poly.type
_entity_poly.pdbx_seq_one_letter_code
_entity_poly.pdbx_strand_id
1 'polypeptide(L)'
;MQVNAILGVDISKKKFDVCLLVDSKKRHKVFQNNQDGFAKLVVWCNGHGANLTHLCLEATSWYGEDLATFMHDLGHNVSIVNPESFWQK
;
A
#
# COMPACT_ATOMS: atom_id res chain seq x y z
N MET A 1 -4.12 -12.23 -19.82
CA MET A 1 -3.70 -12.91 -18.58
C MET A 1 -3.64 -11.84 -17.50
N GLN A 2 -4.58 -11.83 -16.55
CA GLN A 2 -4.54 -10.87 -15.46
C GLN A 2 -3.38 -11.26 -14.54
N VAL A 3 -2.41 -10.38 -14.39
CA VAL A 3 -1.33 -10.54 -13.42
C VAL A 3 -1.86 -10.08 -12.07
N ASN A 4 -2.16 -11.03 -11.18
CA ASN A 4 -2.55 -10.69 -9.82
C ASN A 4 -1.35 -10.05 -9.13
N ALA A 5 -1.51 -8.78 -8.79
CA ALA A 5 -0.53 -8.00 -8.06
C ALA A 5 -1.02 -7.78 -6.62
N ILE A 6 -0.17 -8.12 -5.65
CA ILE A 6 -0.43 -7.87 -4.24
C ILE A 6 0.52 -6.76 -3.79
N LEU A 7 -0.02 -5.71 -3.20
CA LEU A 7 0.78 -4.64 -2.62
C LEU A 7 0.67 -4.69 -1.09
N GLY A 8 1.76 -5.01 -0.42
CA GLY A 8 1.92 -4.80 1.02
C GLY A 8 2.43 -3.38 1.28
N VAL A 9 1.84 -2.67 2.24
CA VAL A 9 2.32 -1.36 2.69
C VAL A 9 2.46 -1.36 4.21
N ASP A 10 3.65 -1.02 4.69
CA ASP A 10 3.98 -0.76 6.09
C ASP A 10 4.19 0.75 6.27
N ILE A 11 3.34 1.40 7.05
CA ILE A 11 3.38 2.87 7.22
C ILE A 11 3.89 3.26 8.61
N SER A 12 4.95 4.06 8.61
CA SER A 12 5.54 4.67 9.80
C SER A 12 5.41 6.19 9.78
N LYS A 13 5.57 6.84 10.94
CA LYS A 13 5.39 8.30 11.12
C LYS A 13 6.11 9.19 10.09
N LYS A 14 7.30 8.78 9.61
CA LYS A 14 8.11 9.58 8.67
C LYS A 14 8.19 9.01 7.25
N LYS A 15 7.93 7.71 7.08
CA LYS A 15 8.15 6.97 5.84
C LYS A 15 7.26 5.74 5.81
N PHE A 16 7.00 5.22 4.63
CA PHE A 16 6.30 3.96 4.47
C PHE A 16 7.06 3.07 3.49
N ASP A 17 7.12 1.79 3.83
CA ASP A 17 7.76 0.74 3.08
C ASP A 17 6.67 0.01 2.28
N VAL A 18 6.89 -0.19 0.98
CA VAL A 18 5.94 -0.91 0.13
C VAL A 18 6.60 -2.12 -0.52
N CYS A 19 5.83 -3.20 -0.60
CA CYS A 19 6.24 -4.45 -1.19
C CYS A 19 5.21 -4.86 -2.24
N LEU A 20 5.55 -4.72 -3.51
CA LEU A 20 4.75 -5.15 -4.63
C LEU A 20 5.17 -6.56 -5.04
N LEU A 21 4.23 -7.50 -5.00
CA LEU A 21 4.38 -8.86 -5.50
C LEU A 21 3.60 -8.99 -6.80
N VAL A 22 4.31 -9.09 -7.93
CA VAL A 22 3.72 -9.28 -9.27
C VAL A 22 4.37 -10.52 -9.88
N ASP A 23 3.56 -11.49 -10.31
CA ASP A 23 4.07 -12.69 -11.01
C ASP A 23 5.20 -13.41 -10.23
N SER A 24 5.00 -13.58 -8.91
CA SER A 24 6.00 -14.11 -7.96
C SER A 24 7.29 -13.28 -7.78
N LYS A 25 7.41 -12.12 -8.43
CA LYS A 25 8.52 -11.18 -8.23
C LYS A 25 8.16 -10.16 -7.17
N LYS A 26 8.87 -10.22 -6.05
CA LYS A 26 8.80 -9.20 -5.00
C LYS A 26 9.64 -7.99 -5.39
N ARG A 27 9.05 -6.80 -5.25
CA ARG A 27 9.69 -5.51 -5.44
C ARG A 27 9.43 -4.70 -4.19
N HIS A 28 10.50 -4.27 -3.55
CA HIS A 28 10.41 -3.45 -2.35
C HIS A 28 10.86 -2.03 -2.65
N LYS A 29 10.17 -1.04 -2.10
CA LYS A 29 10.55 0.36 -2.22
C LYS A 29 10.09 1.14 -1.00
N VAL A 30 10.85 2.16 -0.64
CA VAL A 30 10.54 3.02 0.50
C VAL A 30 10.20 4.41 -0.01
N PHE A 31 9.13 4.97 0.54
CA PHE A 31 8.65 6.31 0.25
C PHE A 31 8.49 7.11 1.54
N GLN A 32 8.41 8.43 1.41
CA GLN A 32 8.17 9.31 2.56
C GLN A 32 6.67 9.40 2.82
N ASN A 33 6.26 9.52 4.09
CA ASN A 33 4.85 9.67 4.46
C ASN A 33 4.36 11.11 4.18
N ASN A 34 4.26 11.45 2.90
CA ASN A 34 3.77 12.73 2.40
C ASN A 34 3.06 12.53 1.05
N GLN A 35 2.33 13.54 0.60
CA GLN A 35 1.60 13.52 -0.68
C GLN A 35 2.52 13.20 -1.88
N ASP A 36 3.76 13.69 -1.88
CA ASP A 36 4.75 13.36 -2.91
C ASP A 36 5.12 11.86 -2.91
N GLY A 37 5.25 11.26 -1.74
CA GLY A 37 5.46 9.82 -1.58
C GLY A 37 4.28 9.00 -2.11
N PHE A 38 3.05 9.45 -1.88
CA PHE A 38 1.85 8.79 -2.41
C PHE A 38 1.79 8.87 -3.94
N ALA A 39 2.08 10.02 -4.53
CA ALA A 39 2.15 10.16 -5.99
C ALA A 39 3.24 9.26 -6.59
N LYS A 40 4.43 9.22 -5.96
CA LYS A 40 5.54 8.35 -6.40
C LYS A 40 5.20 6.87 -6.29
N LEU A 41 4.45 6.47 -5.27
CA LEU A 41 3.96 5.10 -5.11
C LEU A 41 3.06 4.70 -6.29
N VAL A 42 2.09 5.54 -6.64
CA VAL A 42 1.16 5.26 -7.75
C VAL A 42 1.89 5.16 -9.08
N VAL A 43 2.78 6.11 -9.37
CA VAL A 43 3.61 6.07 -10.58
C VAL A 43 4.46 4.81 -10.63
N TRP A 44 5.06 4.42 -9.51
CA TRP A 44 5.85 3.20 -9.42
C TRP A 44 5.00 1.95 -9.66
N CYS A 45 3.81 1.88 -9.08
CA CYS A 45 2.93 0.73 -9.25
C CYS A 45 2.41 0.59 -10.69
N ASN A 46 1.99 1.71 -11.29
CA ASN A 46 1.57 1.77 -12.68
C ASN A 46 2.71 1.39 -13.64
N GLY A 47 3.94 1.82 -13.36
CA GLY A 47 5.13 1.46 -14.14
C GLY A 47 5.46 -0.04 -14.16
N HIS A 48 4.97 -0.82 -13.19
CA HIS A 48 5.13 -2.28 -13.17
C HIS A 48 3.96 -3.03 -13.82
N GLY A 49 2.96 -2.33 -14.37
CA GLY A 49 1.78 -2.96 -14.96
C GLY A 49 0.97 -3.77 -13.95
N ALA A 50 1.08 -3.44 -12.66
CA ALA A 50 0.34 -4.07 -11.60
C ALA A 50 -1.11 -3.62 -11.70
N ASN A 51 -1.99 -4.48 -12.23
CA ASN A 51 -3.41 -4.35 -11.97
C ASN A 51 -3.60 -4.71 -10.50
N LEU A 52 -3.50 -3.71 -9.62
CA LEU A 52 -3.57 -3.85 -8.16
C LEU A 52 -4.91 -4.49 -7.77
N THR A 53 -4.93 -5.81 -7.69
CA THR A 53 -6.12 -6.57 -7.32
C THR A 53 -6.35 -6.52 -5.81
N HIS A 54 -5.26 -6.45 -5.03
CA HIS A 54 -5.35 -6.48 -3.57
C HIS A 54 -4.22 -5.69 -2.91
N LEU A 55 -4.60 -4.65 -2.18
CA LEU A 55 -3.69 -3.84 -1.39
C LEU A 55 -3.84 -4.19 0.08
N CYS A 56 -2.83 -4.82 0.67
CA CYS A 56 -2.75 -5.13 2.09
C CYS A 56 -2.00 -4.01 2.80
N LEU A 57 -2.71 -3.20 3.57
CA LEU A 57 -2.13 -2.11 4.33
C LEU A 57 -2.00 -2.54 5.79
N GLU A 58 -0.77 -2.77 6.26
CA GLU A 58 -0.47 -2.99 7.67
C GLU A 58 -0.24 -1.62 8.32
N ALA A 59 -1.34 -1.00 8.75
CA ALA A 59 -1.32 0.35 9.32
C ALA A 59 -1.33 0.29 10.84
N THR A 60 -0.17 0.50 11.46
CA THR A 60 0.01 0.54 12.93
C THR A 60 -0.57 1.82 13.58
N SER A 61 -1.29 2.67 12.84
CA SER A 61 -1.77 3.98 13.27
C SER A 61 -2.69 4.63 12.20
N TRP A 62 -3.37 5.73 12.55
CA TRP A 62 -4.19 6.60 11.68
C TRP A 62 -3.52 7.07 10.37
N TYR A 63 -2.19 6.99 10.27
CA TYR A 63 -1.44 7.37 9.07
C TYR A 63 -1.80 6.54 7.82
N GLY A 64 -2.41 5.36 7.99
CA GLY A 64 -2.83 4.51 6.88
C GLY A 64 -4.15 4.93 6.21
N GLU A 65 -4.99 5.72 6.87
CA GLU A 65 -6.34 6.04 6.38
C GLU A 65 -6.31 6.93 5.12
N ASP A 66 -5.42 7.93 5.07
CA ASP A 66 -5.21 8.78 3.90
C ASP A 66 -4.80 7.97 2.67
N LEU A 67 -3.86 7.03 2.86
CA LEU A 67 -3.37 6.18 1.77
C LEU A 67 -4.44 5.19 1.29
N ALA A 68 -5.19 4.59 2.22
CA ALA A 68 -6.27 3.69 1.89
C ALA A 68 -7.38 4.40 1.11
N THR A 69 -7.77 5.61 1.54
CA THR A 69 -8.77 6.44 0.86
C THR A 69 -8.30 6.80 -0.54
N PHE A 70 -7.04 7.20 -0.70
CA PHE A 70 -6.45 7.55 -2.00
C PHE A 70 -6.42 6.35 -2.96
N MET A 71 -6.10 5.16 -2.46
CA MET A 71 -6.10 3.94 -3.27
C MET A 71 -7.52 3.47 -3.63
N HIS A 72 -8.47 3.64 -2.73
CA HIS A 72 -9.88 3.34 -2.97
C HIS A 72 -10.48 4.29 -4.01
N ASP A 73 -10.14 5.59 -3.97
CA ASP A 73 -10.56 6.59 -4.98
C ASP A 73 -10.07 6.23 -6.39
N LEU A 74 -8.87 5.64 -6.49
CA LEU A 74 -8.32 5.11 -7.74
C LEU A 74 -9.03 3.83 -8.25
N GLY A 75 -10.04 3.33 -7.51
CA GLY A 75 -10.81 2.14 -7.88
C GLY A 75 -10.12 0.81 -7.56
N HIS A 76 -9.08 0.83 -6.72
CA HIS A 76 -8.38 -0.37 -6.30
C HIS A 76 -9.03 -0.99 -5.04
N ASN A 77 -8.97 -2.31 -4.95
CA ASN A 77 -9.52 -3.03 -3.80
C ASN A 77 -8.50 -3.01 -2.64
N VAL A 78 -8.80 -2.24 -1.60
CA VAL A 78 -7.91 -2.05 -0.43
C VAL A 78 -8.42 -2.88 0.75
N SER A 79 -7.51 -3.58 1.41
CA SER A 79 -7.74 -4.29 2.66
C SER A 79 -6.77 -3.78 3.71
N ILE A 80 -7.31 -3.06 4.69
CA ILE A 80 -6.54 -2.55 5.82
C ILE A 80 -6.48 -3.67 6.85
N VAL A 81 -5.27 -4.18 7.09
CA VAL A 81 -4.99 -5.12 8.16
C VAL A 81 -4.47 -4.28 9.32
N ASN A 82 -5.32 -4.06 10.32
CA ASN A 82 -4.87 -3.40 11.53
C ASN A 82 -4.07 -4.41 12.39
N PRO A 83 -2.76 -4.22 12.64
CA PRO A 83 -2.03 -5.06 13.59
C PRO A 83 -2.51 -4.84 15.05
N GLU A 84 -3.28 -3.78 15.34
CA GLU A 84 -3.90 -3.58 16.65
C GLU A 84 -5.21 -4.36 16.79
N SER A 85 -5.09 -5.68 16.87
CA SER A 85 -6.06 -6.51 17.59
C SER A 85 -5.58 -6.74 19.02
N PHE A 86 -5.31 -5.70 19.82
CA PHE A 86 -5.31 -5.77 21.30
C PHE A 86 -5.04 -4.39 21.91
N TRP A 87 -5.74 -4.06 23.00
CA TRP A 87 -5.71 -2.79 23.78
C TRP A 87 -6.76 -1.72 23.44
N GLN A 88 -8.02 -2.12 23.49
CA GLN A 88 -9.01 -1.25 24.13
C GLN A 88 -9.52 -1.91 25.42
N LYS A 89 -8.77 -1.71 26.51
CA LYS A 89 -9.34 -1.58 27.85
C LYS A 89 -8.40 -0.80 28.76
#